data_AF-A0A5Q6S033-F1
#
_entry.id   AF-A0A5Q6S033-F1
#
_cell.length_a   1.000
_cell.length_b   1.000
_cell.length_c   1.000
_cell.angle_alpha   90.00
_cell.angle_beta   90.00
_cell.angle_gamma   90.00
#
_symmetry.space_group_name_H-M   'P 1'
#
loop_
_entity.id
_entity.type
_entity.pdbx_description
1 polymer ?
#
loop_
_entity_poly.entity_id
_entity_poly.type
_entity_poly.pdbx_seq_one_letter_code
_entity_poly.pdbx_strand_id
1 'polypeptide(L)' 'MSDLRDDLERWERAGGTWRVVARTSARATVALCRCDGGEEVERLMSADPAVLDALAQRPSSDDNPWIRPPDPAG' A
#
# COMPACT_ATOMS: atom_id res chain seq x y z
N MET A 1 -12.47 -10.20 -8.69
CA MET A 1 -11.13 -10.05 -9.27
C MET A 1 -10.28 -9.42 -8.19
N SER A 2 -9.69 -10.26 -7.34
CA SER A 2 -8.89 -9.86 -6.17
C SER A 2 -7.40 -9.68 -6.53
N ASP A 3 -7.11 -9.46 -7.81
CA ASP A 3 -5.77 -9.52 -8.40
C ASP A 3 -4.78 -8.60 -7.69
N LEU A 4 -5.22 -7.38 -7.30
CA LEU A 4 -4.38 -6.47 -6.51
C LEU A 4 -3.90 -7.13 -5.21
N ARG A 5 -4.80 -7.78 -4.48
CA ARG A 5 -4.47 -8.34 -3.16
C ARG A 5 -3.47 -9.49 -3.31
N ASP A 6 -3.64 -10.32 -4.32
CA ASP A 6 -2.73 -11.42 -4.62
C ASP A 6 -1.33 -10.89 -5.00
N ASP A 7 -1.28 -9.83 -5.82
CA ASP A 7 -0.03 -9.13 -6.17
C ASP A 7 0.66 -8.54 -4.94
N LEU A 8 -0.09 -7.91 -4.02
CA LEU A 8 0.46 -7.37 -2.77
C LEU A 8 1.02 -8.47 -1.87
N GLU A 9 0.29 -9.57 -1.68
CA GLU A 9 0.76 -10.70 -0.89
C GLU A 9 2.00 -11.36 -1.51
N ARG A 10 2.03 -11.51 -2.83
CA ARG A 10 3.19 -12.02 -3.55
C ARG A 10 4.38 -11.08 -3.42
N TRP A 11 4.16 -9.77 -3.48
CA TRP A 11 5.21 -8.77 -3.29
C TRP A 11 5.80 -8.81 -1.88
N GLU A 12 4.94 -8.90 -0.85
CA GLU A 12 5.36 -9.07 0.54
C GLU A 12 6.18 -10.36 0.73
N ARG A 13 5.74 -11.47 0.12
CA ARG A 13 6.48 -12.74 0.14
C ARG A 13 7.84 -12.66 -0.56
N ALA A 14 7.99 -11.79 -1.55
CA ALA A 14 9.27 -11.52 -2.20
C ALA A 14 10.19 -10.61 -1.35
N GLY A 15 9.72 -10.12 -0.20
CA GLY A 15 10.45 -9.19 0.67
C GLY A 15 10.30 -7.72 0.25
N GLY A 16 9.40 -7.41 -0.68
CA GLY A 16 9.08 -6.04 -1.08
C GLY A 16 8.05 -5.41 -0.15
N THR A 17 8.12 -4.09 0.03
CA THR A 17 7.14 -3.33 0.81
C THR A 17 6.15 -2.64 -0.12
N TRP A 18 4.96 -2.34 0.37
CA TRP A 18 3.98 -1.56 -0.38
C TRP A 18 3.27 -0.55 0.51
N ARG A 19 2.78 0.53 -0.10
CA ARG A 19 2.03 1.59 0.57
C ARG A 19 0.95 2.19 -0.32
N VAL A 20 -0.19 2.53 0.27
CA VAL A 20 -1.24 3.29 -0.43
C VAL A 20 -0.76 4.72 -0.62
N VAL A 21 -0.63 5.15 -1.88
CA VAL A 21 -0.21 6.52 -2.23
C VAL A 21 -1.38 7.42 -2.60
N ALA A 22 -2.50 6.84 -3.04
CA ALA A 22 -3.74 7.57 -3.26
C ALA A 22 -4.93 6.64 -3.01
N ARG A 23 -5.95 7.16 -2.34
CA ARG A 23 -7.21 6.45 -2.16
C ARG A 23 -8.37 7.42 -2.31
N THR A 24 -9.37 6.97 -3.05
CA THR A 24 -10.65 7.65 -3.26
C THR A 24 -11.77 6.66 -2.97
N SER A 25 -13.01 7.14 -2.91
CA SER A 25 -14.20 6.30 -2.72
C SER A 25 -14.42 5.28 -3.85
N ALA A 26 -13.80 5.48 -5.01
CA ALA A 26 -13.96 4.62 -6.19
C ALA A 26 -12.68 3.87 -6.58
N ARG A 27 -11.51 4.29 -6.10
CA ARG A 27 -10.22 3.73 -6.54
C ARG A 27 -9.11 3.91 -5.51
N ALA A 28 -8.28 2.90 -5.35
CA ALA A 28 -7.02 2.95 -4.61
C ALA A 28 -5.84 2.77 -5.56
N THR A 29 -4.75 3.44 -5.23
CA THR A 29 -3.44 3.34 -5.87
C THR A 29 -2.43 2.96 -4.80
N VAL A 30 -1.74 1.85 -5.01
CA VAL A 30 -0.72 1.30 -4.13
C VAL A 30 0.61 1.33 -4.87
N ALA A 31 1.62 1.90 -4.23
CA ALA A 31 2.99 1.87 -4.70
C ALA A 31 3.71 0.65 -4.10
N LEU A 32 4.35 -0.13 -4.96
CA LEU A 32 5.28 -1.19 -4.60
C LEU A 32 6.68 -0.61 -4.50
N CYS A 33 7.30 -0.72 -3.34
CA CYS A 33 8.65 -0.26 -3.05
C CYS A 33 9.61 -1.46 -2.90
N ARG A 34 10.84 -1.30 -3.38
CA ARG A 34 11.93 -2.26 -3.09
C ARG A 34 12.40 -2.15 -1.65
N CYS A 35 12.93 -3.24 -1.11
CA CYS A 35 13.43 -3.29 0.26
C CYS A 35 14.73 -2.47 0.46
N ASP A 36 15.54 -2.28 -0.59
CA ASP A 36 16.89 -1.68 -0.48
C ASP A 36 16.96 -0.14 -0.58
N GLY A 37 15.85 0.60 -0.67
CA GLY A 37 15.96 2.06 -0.78
C GLY A 37 14.69 2.87 -1.01
N GLY A 38 13.50 2.28 -0.90
CA GLY A 38 12.24 3.03 -1.00
C GLY A 38 11.89 3.53 -2.41
N GLU A 39 12.67 3.17 -3.42
CA GLU A 39 12.35 3.49 -4.81
C GLU A 39 11.10 2.71 -5.24
N GLU A 40 10.13 3.44 -5.75
CA GLU A 40 8.89 2.87 -6.27
C GLU A 40 9.18 2.11 -7.55
N VAL A 41 8.89 0.81 -7.54
CA VAL A 41 9.05 -0.05 -8.72
C VAL A 41 7.85 0.08 -9.62
N GLU A 42 6.67 0.05 -9.01
CA GLU A 42 5.41 -0.07 -9.74
C GLU A 42 4.26 0.51 -8.93
N ARG A 43 3.27 1.07 -9.62
CA ARG A 43 1.99 1.42 -9.02
C ARG A 43 0.91 0.51 -9.54
N LEU A 44 0.23 -0.15 -8.61
CA LEU A 44 -0.96 -0.90 -8.89
C LEU A 44 -2.20 -0.09 -8.51
N MET A 45 -3.27 -0.25 -9.29
CA MET A 45 -4.52 0.44 -9.04
C MET A 45 -5.68 -0.55 -8.99
N SER A 46 -6.59 -0.35 -8.04
CA SER A 46 -7.83 -1.13 -7.95
C SER A 46 -9.03 -0.24 -7.70
N ALA A 47 -10.14 -0.58 -8.35
CA ALA A 47 -11.45 0.03 -8.13
C ALA A 47 -12.41 -0.94 -7.41
N ASP A 48 -11.90 -2.07 -6.92
CA ASP A 48 -12.72 -3.08 -6.25
C ASP A 48 -13.02 -2.63 -4.80
N PRO A 49 -14.30 -2.51 -4.40
CA PRO A 49 -14.65 -2.01 -3.08
C PRO A 49 -14.16 -2.90 -1.93
N ALA A 50 -14.02 -4.21 -2.13
CA ALA A 50 -13.48 -5.10 -1.09
C ALA A 50 -11.98 -4.83 -0.86
N VAL A 51 -11.26 -4.47 -1.93
CA VAL A 51 -9.86 -4.05 -1.86
C VAL A 51 -9.74 -2.68 -1.20
N LEU A 52 -10.64 -1.73 -1.51
CA LEU A 52 -10.66 -0.41 -0.88
C LEU A 52 -10.84 -0.49 0.64
N ASP A 53 -11.69 -1.39 1.11
CA ASP A 53 -11.94 -1.62 2.55
C ASP A 53 -10.72 -2.27 3.22
N ALA A 54 -10.14 -3.31 2.60
CA ALA A 54 -8.94 -3.96 3.12
C ALA A 54 -7.75 -2.98 3.25
N LEU A 55 -7.53 -2.14 2.23
CA LEU A 55 -6.50 -1.09 2.26
C LEU A 55 -6.82 0.04 3.24
N ALA A 56 -8.09 0.21 3.65
CA ALA A 56 -8.46 1.16 4.69
C ALA A 56 -7.99 0.68 6.07
N GLN A 57 -8.06 -0.63 6.32
CA GLN A 57 -7.62 -1.25 7.57
C GLN A 57 -6.09 -1.37 7.63
N ARG A 58 -5.43 -1.54 6.47
CA ARG A 58 -3.97 -1.66 6.35
C ARG A 58 -3.45 -0.78 5.19
N PRO A 59 -3.06 0.48 5.46
CA PRO A 59 -2.62 1.41 4.41
C PRO A 59 -1.17 1.17 3.92
N SER A 60 -0.39 0.35 4.63
CA SER A 60 0.95 -0.07 4.23
C SER A 60 1.26 -1.47 4.76
N SER A 61 2.14 -2.20 4.06
CA SER A 61 2.72 -3.43 4.61
C SER A 61 3.88 -3.16 5.55
N ASP A 62 4.59 -2.05 5.30
CA ASP A 62 5.61 -1.53 6.21
C ASP A 62 4.93 -1.01 7.47
N ASP A 63 5.02 -1.78 8.56
CA ASP A 63 4.64 -1.38 9.92
C ASP A 63 5.74 -0.46 10.47
N ASN A 64 6.08 0.59 9.73
CA ASN A 64 7.09 1.55 10.16
C ASN A 64 6.39 2.74 10.83
N PRO A 65 6.40 2.79 12.18
CA PRO A 65 5.74 3.86 12.93
C PRO A 65 6.30 5.26 12.62
N TRP A 66 7.48 5.35 12.00
CA TRP A 66 8.13 6.61 11.62
C TRP A 66 7.58 7.24 10.33
N ILE A 67 6.73 6.55 9.56
CA ILE A 67 6.03 7.11 8.39
C ILE A 67 4.71 7.81 8.77
N ARG A 68 4.34 7.83 10.06
CA ARG A 68 3.26 8.73 10.50
C ARG A 68 3.64 10.17 10.16
N PRO A 69 2.74 10.98 9.56
CA PRO A 69 2.94 12.43 9.58
C PRO A 69 3.10 12.83 11.04
N PRO A 70 4.04 13.73 11.38
CA PRO A 70 4.16 14.21 12.75
C PRO A 70 2.79 14.71 13.19
N ASP A 71 2.30 14.20 14.32
CA ASP A 71 1.12 14.77 14.99
C ASP A 71 1.36 16.29 15.08
N PRO A 72 0.45 17.15 14.58
CA PRO A 72 0.68 18.60 14.61
C PRO A 72 0.56 19.21 16.02
N ALA A 73 0.75 18.44 17.09
CA ALA A 73 0.69 18.91 18.46
C ALA A 73 1.77 18.24 19.33
N GLY A 74 2.92 18.90 19.40
CA GLY A 74 3.97 18.73 20.40
C GLY A 74 4.69 20.05 20.60
#